data_AF-A0A5C5WIP3-F1
#
_entry.id   AF-A0A5C5WIP3-F1
#
_cell.length_a   1.000
_cell.length_b   1.000
_cell.length_c   1.000
_cell.angle_alpha   90.00
_cell.angle_beta   90.00
_cell.angle_gamma   90.00
#
_symmetry.space_group_name_H-M   'P 1'
#
loop_
_entity.id
_entity.type
_entity.pdbx_description
1 polymer ?
#
loop_
_entity_poly.entity_id
_entity_poly.type
_entity_poly.pdbx_seq_one_letter_code
_entity_poly.pdbx_strand_id
1 'polypeptide(L)'
;MISTDQDLSKWLGQVHLGDCVEAMGQLPDSSVQLVFADPPFNIGYAYDEYDDRLESQQYIEWSAQWMSEVYRVLDASGAFWLAIGDEYAAELKVEAQKIGFKTRSWVVWYYTFGVHCTAKFTRSHAHLFHFIKDEKSFTYHPSEVAVPSARQLVYGDKRANPKGRSPDDTWILRPQDCVDGFTPDEDTWYFPRVAGTFKERAGFHGCQMPEQLLGRIVRSCSNPGDTVLDPFSGSSTTLTVAKKLGRQFFGFEMSQDYAKLGNERLHSCSVGDLLEGAAEPKASAPATSSKQARRLPTAPHNERGFDNLAKGLNLDDSHFPAIIEAFAKANRGYSVDRVVADPLLNEDFQLQCDRGAVAGTTAERNRMLFRVRKSGQLKASGIETSKRTAFSWEQLDPFLYASEIAWRRLSDLYPETSLDEILCDPRMAEQFDQYASAIAPGFLQLEYRWAALKLRKERHQVQKRMENASAKDLGLRKFKPKDAISIKKFKADKIEGGPGVYAIRAKDESAYLYVGESSDLQSRLALQLADSSRQGWLPGTPAAKSLEVCTLHLPTVSDARLARQGYLVKWYKPLWNCDF
;
A
#
# COMPACT_ATOMS: atom_id res chain seq x y z
N MET A 1 -1.35 18.81 -52.03
CA MET A 1 -1.93 19.98 -51.32
C MET A 1 -1.99 19.62 -49.86
N ILE A 2 -1.20 20.33 -49.04
CA ILE A 2 -1.21 20.46 -47.57
C ILE A 2 -1.37 19.14 -46.77
N SER A 3 -0.26 18.46 -46.54
CA SER A 3 -0.11 17.53 -45.39
C SER A 3 0.26 18.39 -44.18
N THR A 4 -0.72 18.80 -43.39
CA THR A 4 -0.45 19.27 -42.03
C THR A 4 0.00 18.05 -41.23
N ASP A 5 1.28 17.94 -40.91
CA ASP A 5 1.76 17.05 -39.85
C ASP A 5 1.01 17.44 -38.58
N GLN A 6 0.01 16.65 -38.20
CA GLN A 6 -0.65 16.78 -36.92
C GLN A 6 0.34 16.29 -35.87
N ASP A 7 1.10 17.20 -35.26
CA ASP A 7 2.02 16.82 -34.19
C ASP A 7 1.24 16.55 -32.91
N LEU A 8 1.39 15.33 -32.35
CA LEU A 8 0.78 14.96 -31.06
C LEU A 8 1.41 15.74 -29.89
N SER A 9 2.67 16.17 -30.02
CA SER A 9 3.44 16.79 -28.94
C SER A 9 2.78 18.03 -28.34
N LYS A 10 2.07 18.81 -29.17
CA LYS A 10 1.35 20.03 -28.74
C LYS A 10 0.18 19.73 -27.79
N TRP A 11 -0.31 18.49 -27.78
CA TRP A 11 -1.43 18.08 -26.95
C TRP A 11 -1.00 17.54 -25.58
N LEU A 12 0.20 16.98 -25.48
CA LEU A 12 0.62 16.24 -24.29
C LEU A 12 0.73 17.11 -23.03
N GLY A 13 0.39 16.50 -21.89
CA GLY A 13 0.66 17.01 -20.55
C GLY A 13 -0.43 17.89 -19.93
N GLN A 14 -1.57 18.09 -20.61
CA GLN A 14 -2.61 19.01 -20.14
C GLN A 14 -4.03 18.62 -20.60
N VAL A 15 -5.02 19.24 -19.98
CA VAL A 15 -6.41 19.28 -20.46
C VAL A 15 -6.58 20.47 -21.40
N HIS A 16 -7.20 20.26 -22.55
CA HIS A 16 -7.50 21.30 -23.51
C HIS A 16 -8.99 21.64 -23.49
N LEU A 17 -9.28 22.93 -23.53
CA LEU A 17 -10.65 23.43 -23.64
C LEU A 17 -11.18 23.19 -25.06
N GLY A 18 -12.31 22.50 -25.21
CA GLY A 18 -12.99 22.34 -26.49
C GLY A 18 -13.90 21.11 -26.59
N ASP A 19 -14.63 21.02 -27.70
CA ASP A 19 -15.43 19.85 -28.04
C ASP A 19 -14.52 18.65 -28.39
N CYS A 20 -14.85 17.49 -27.83
CA CYS A 20 -14.00 16.30 -27.96
C CYS A 20 -13.97 15.74 -29.39
N VAL A 21 -15.06 15.86 -30.17
CA VAL A 21 -15.12 15.36 -31.55
C VAL A 21 -14.27 16.26 -32.45
N GLU A 22 -14.45 17.57 -32.35
CA GLU A 22 -13.67 18.55 -33.11
C GLU A 22 -12.18 18.50 -32.77
N ALA A 23 -11.85 18.36 -31.49
CA ALA A 23 -10.47 18.31 -31.03
C ALA A 23 -9.79 16.99 -31.41
N MET A 24 -10.48 15.85 -31.25
CA MET A 24 -9.94 14.57 -31.70
C MET A 24 -9.73 14.53 -33.21
N GLY A 25 -10.58 15.18 -34.02
CA GLY A 25 -10.43 15.29 -35.48
C GLY A 25 -9.10 15.94 -35.94
N GLN A 26 -8.38 16.59 -35.02
CA GLN A 26 -7.06 17.20 -35.26
C GLN A 26 -5.88 16.33 -34.82
N LEU A 27 -6.14 15.15 -34.24
CA LEU A 27 -5.13 14.19 -33.81
C LEU A 27 -4.78 13.22 -34.93
N PRO A 28 -3.52 12.74 -35.03
CA PRO A 28 -3.16 11.70 -35.98
C PRO A 28 -3.87 10.38 -35.72
N ASP A 29 -4.13 9.63 -36.78
CA ASP A 29 -4.55 8.22 -36.69
C ASP A 29 -3.52 7.41 -35.88
N SER A 30 -4.00 6.42 -35.11
CA SER A 30 -3.14 5.46 -34.39
C SER A 30 -2.04 6.11 -33.52
N SER A 31 -2.37 7.19 -32.83
CA SER A 31 -1.47 8.00 -32.00
C SER A 31 -1.59 7.76 -30.49
N VAL A 32 -2.62 7.05 -30.02
CA VAL A 32 -2.85 6.78 -28.59
C VAL A 32 -2.98 5.29 -28.29
N GLN A 33 -2.57 4.88 -27.08
CA GLN A 33 -2.55 3.48 -26.64
C GLN A 33 -3.68 3.14 -25.67
N LEU A 34 -4.21 4.12 -24.94
CA LEU A 34 -5.32 3.91 -24.03
C LEU A 34 -6.28 5.09 -24.07
N VAL A 35 -7.57 4.81 -24.24
CA VAL A 35 -8.64 5.81 -24.08
C VAL A 35 -9.54 5.37 -22.94
N PHE A 36 -9.81 6.26 -22.01
CA PHE A 36 -10.88 6.09 -21.02
C PHE A 36 -11.89 7.23 -21.20
N ALA A 37 -13.14 6.90 -21.47
CA ALA A 37 -14.22 7.86 -21.64
C ALA A 37 -15.29 7.66 -20.55
N ASP A 38 -15.60 8.75 -19.85
CA ASP A 38 -16.74 8.88 -18.94
C ASP A 38 -17.67 9.98 -19.47
N PRO A 39 -18.40 9.73 -20.58
CA PRO A 39 -19.27 10.72 -21.20
C PRO A 39 -20.44 11.10 -20.28
N PRO A 40 -21.16 12.19 -20.57
CA PRO A 40 -22.48 12.44 -19.99
C PRO A 40 -23.41 11.24 -20.19
N PHE A 41 -24.10 10.77 -19.14
CA PHE A 41 -24.92 9.55 -19.20
C PHE A 41 -26.33 9.76 -19.80
N ASN A 42 -26.65 11.00 -20.21
CA ASN A 42 -27.96 11.41 -20.70
C ASN A 42 -29.10 11.16 -19.68
N ILE A 43 -28.82 11.48 -18.40
CA ILE A 43 -29.74 11.28 -17.27
C ILE A 43 -30.28 12.60 -16.70
N GLY A 44 -29.98 13.72 -17.36
CA GLY A 44 -30.38 15.05 -16.97
C GLY A 44 -29.54 15.64 -15.84
N TYR A 45 -28.26 15.27 -15.76
CA TYR A 45 -27.28 15.92 -14.89
C TYR A 45 -27.08 17.38 -15.33
N ALA A 46 -26.95 18.29 -14.36
CA ALA A 46 -26.76 19.71 -14.64
C ALA A 46 -25.27 20.01 -14.83
N TYR A 47 -24.81 19.97 -16.09
CA TYR A 47 -23.53 20.56 -16.48
C TYR A 47 -23.70 22.06 -16.73
N ASP A 48 -22.59 22.79 -16.73
CA ASP A 48 -22.54 24.22 -17.03
C ASP A 48 -22.74 24.50 -18.53
N GLU A 49 -22.09 23.71 -19.39
CA GLU A 49 -22.04 23.96 -20.84
C GLU A 49 -22.77 22.88 -21.69
N TYR A 50 -23.25 21.78 -21.09
CA TYR A 50 -23.85 20.64 -21.81
C TYR A 50 -25.28 20.30 -21.36
N ASP A 51 -26.17 20.01 -22.32
CA ASP A 51 -27.51 19.49 -22.05
C ASP A 51 -27.52 17.96 -22.00
N ASP A 52 -27.61 17.40 -20.79
CA ASP A 52 -27.65 15.95 -20.54
C ASP A 52 -29.04 15.32 -20.73
N ARG A 53 -29.89 15.91 -21.59
CA ARG A 53 -31.24 15.42 -21.95
C ARG A 53 -31.49 15.43 -23.44
N LEU A 54 -30.51 14.95 -24.21
CA LEU A 54 -30.68 14.74 -25.63
C LEU A 54 -31.75 13.68 -25.90
N GLU A 55 -32.41 13.81 -27.05
CA GLU A 55 -33.27 12.75 -27.57
C GLU A 55 -32.42 11.49 -27.80
N SER A 56 -33.00 10.31 -27.54
CA SER A 56 -32.25 9.05 -27.51
C SER A 56 -31.46 8.76 -28.79
N GLN A 57 -32.06 8.96 -29.96
CA GLN A 57 -31.37 8.73 -31.23
C GLN A 57 -30.26 9.75 -31.44
N GLN A 58 -30.49 11.02 -31.09
CA GLN A 58 -29.45 12.07 -31.14
C GLN A 58 -28.26 11.74 -30.22
N TYR A 59 -28.50 11.27 -29.00
CA TYR A 59 -27.44 10.87 -28.06
C TYR A 59 -26.62 9.69 -28.59
N ILE A 60 -27.27 8.69 -29.19
CA ILE A 60 -26.60 7.53 -29.79
C ILE A 60 -25.76 7.95 -31.00
N GLU A 61 -26.30 8.82 -31.86
CA GLU A 61 -25.59 9.32 -33.05
C GLU A 61 -24.37 10.17 -32.67
N TRP A 62 -24.54 11.10 -31.73
CA TRP A 62 -23.43 11.85 -31.16
C TRP A 62 -22.39 10.92 -30.52
N SER A 63 -22.85 9.89 -29.81
CA SER A 63 -21.93 8.93 -29.20
C SER A 63 -21.13 8.12 -30.22
N ALA A 64 -21.75 7.75 -31.32
CA ALA A 64 -21.08 7.10 -32.44
C ALA A 64 -20.00 8.00 -33.07
N GLN A 65 -20.19 9.32 -33.10
CA GLN A 65 -19.21 10.26 -33.65
C GLN A 65 -17.92 10.28 -32.81
N TRP A 66 -18.01 10.53 -31.51
CA TRP A 66 -16.80 10.55 -30.67
C TRP A 66 -16.17 9.16 -30.55
N MET A 67 -16.95 8.07 -30.53
CA MET A 67 -16.40 6.70 -30.56
C MET A 67 -15.66 6.39 -31.86
N SER A 68 -16.11 6.96 -32.99
CA SER A 68 -15.44 6.78 -34.29
C SER A 68 -14.08 7.48 -34.29
N GLU A 69 -13.99 8.67 -33.71
CA GLU A 69 -12.72 9.37 -33.51
C GLU A 69 -11.80 8.59 -32.57
N VAL A 70 -12.32 8.08 -31.45
CA VAL A 70 -11.58 7.19 -30.54
C VAL A 70 -11.03 5.97 -31.29
N TYR A 71 -11.83 5.32 -32.14
CA TYR A 71 -11.38 4.21 -32.97
C TYR A 71 -10.25 4.61 -33.93
N ARG A 72 -10.33 5.79 -34.54
CA ARG A 72 -9.33 6.31 -35.47
C ARG A 72 -7.99 6.59 -34.79
N VAL A 73 -8.00 7.28 -33.65
CA VAL A 73 -6.78 7.71 -32.95
C VAL A 73 -6.12 6.58 -32.17
N LEU A 74 -6.86 5.57 -31.74
CA LEU A 74 -6.30 4.42 -31.01
C LEU A 74 -5.45 3.55 -31.94
N ASP A 75 -4.26 3.12 -31.50
CA ASP A 75 -3.44 2.20 -32.30
C ASP A 75 -3.95 0.75 -32.23
N ALA A 76 -3.33 -0.16 -33.01
CA ALA A 76 -3.76 -1.56 -33.07
C ALA A 76 -3.66 -2.29 -31.73
N SER A 77 -2.70 -1.90 -30.88
CA SER A 77 -2.49 -2.47 -29.55
C SER A 77 -3.37 -1.85 -28.47
N GLY A 78 -4.03 -0.74 -28.78
CA GLY A 78 -4.69 0.08 -27.80
C GLY A 78 -6.00 -0.50 -27.28
N ALA A 79 -6.36 -0.04 -26.08
CA ALA A 79 -7.62 -0.34 -25.43
C ALA A 79 -8.50 0.91 -25.30
N PHE A 80 -9.80 0.73 -25.44
CA PHE A 80 -10.81 1.75 -25.19
C PHE A 80 -11.72 1.29 -24.04
N TRP A 81 -11.80 2.09 -23.00
CA TRP A 81 -12.68 1.89 -21.86
C TRP A 81 -13.80 2.93 -21.85
N LEU A 82 -15.05 2.47 -21.74
CA LEU A 82 -16.24 3.32 -21.69
C LEU A 82 -17.00 3.09 -20.38
N ALA A 83 -17.16 4.15 -19.58
CA ALA A 83 -18.07 4.18 -18.45
C ALA A 83 -19.47 4.68 -18.86
N ILE A 84 -20.53 4.01 -18.41
CA ILE A 84 -21.91 4.42 -18.70
C ILE A 84 -22.90 3.87 -17.65
N GLY A 85 -24.03 4.58 -17.47
CA GLY A 85 -25.17 4.13 -16.68
C GLY A 85 -26.05 3.10 -17.39
N ASP A 86 -27.14 2.69 -16.74
CA ASP A 86 -28.04 1.62 -17.22
C ASP A 86 -28.68 1.96 -18.58
N GLU A 87 -29.00 3.24 -18.80
CA GLU A 87 -29.90 3.71 -19.86
C GLU A 87 -29.43 3.38 -21.28
N TYR A 88 -28.13 3.48 -21.53
CA TYR A 88 -27.55 3.37 -22.87
C TYR A 88 -26.41 2.36 -22.97
N ALA A 89 -26.24 1.51 -21.94
CA ALA A 89 -25.13 0.56 -21.91
C ALA A 89 -25.17 -0.43 -23.08
N ALA A 90 -26.34 -0.94 -23.43
CA ALA A 90 -26.49 -1.89 -24.53
C ALA A 90 -26.27 -1.21 -25.90
N GLU A 91 -26.85 -0.03 -26.07
CA GLU A 91 -26.83 0.79 -27.28
C GLU A 91 -25.40 1.19 -27.62
N LEU A 92 -24.67 1.80 -26.68
CA LEU A 92 -23.29 2.23 -26.92
C LEU A 92 -22.35 1.05 -27.16
N LYS A 93 -22.59 -0.10 -26.52
CA LYS A 93 -21.84 -1.32 -26.82
C LYS A 93 -22.05 -1.78 -28.26
N VAL A 94 -23.29 -1.78 -28.73
CA VAL A 94 -23.62 -2.18 -30.10
C VAL A 94 -23.03 -1.19 -31.11
N GLU A 95 -23.10 0.11 -30.84
CA GLU A 95 -22.50 1.14 -31.71
C GLU A 95 -20.96 1.00 -31.76
N ALA A 96 -20.29 0.81 -30.63
CA ALA A 96 -18.84 0.55 -30.62
C ALA A 96 -18.48 -0.66 -31.49
N GLN A 97 -19.27 -1.74 -31.44
CA GLN A 97 -19.05 -2.93 -32.26
C GLN A 97 -19.29 -2.68 -33.75
N LYS A 98 -20.28 -1.85 -34.12
CA LYS A 98 -20.53 -1.43 -35.51
C LYS A 98 -19.36 -0.61 -36.07
N ILE A 99 -18.75 0.25 -35.26
CA ILE A 99 -17.57 1.04 -35.62
C ILE A 99 -16.36 0.13 -35.89
N GLY A 100 -16.25 -0.97 -35.15
CA GLY A 100 -15.26 -2.02 -35.41
C GLY A 100 -14.63 -2.62 -34.17
N PHE A 101 -14.86 -2.03 -32.99
CA PHE A 101 -14.30 -2.49 -31.72
C PHE A 101 -14.70 -3.93 -31.40
N LYS A 102 -13.80 -4.65 -30.71
CA LYS A 102 -14.05 -5.97 -30.15
C LYS A 102 -14.21 -5.84 -28.64
N THR A 103 -15.34 -6.29 -28.11
CA THR A 103 -15.57 -6.28 -26.66
C THR A 103 -14.81 -7.41 -26.00
N ARG A 104 -13.91 -7.09 -25.07
CA ARG A 104 -13.19 -8.06 -24.25
C ARG A 104 -13.89 -8.35 -22.94
N SER A 105 -14.47 -7.34 -22.32
CA SER A 105 -15.19 -7.49 -21.07
C SER A 105 -16.29 -6.45 -20.95
N TRP A 106 -17.42 -6.87 -20.38
CA TRP A 106 -18.43 -5.98 -19.84
C TRP A 106 -18.30 -6.04 -18.33
N VAL A 107 -17.60 -5.06 -17.78
CA VAL A 107 -17.33 -5.00 -16.36
C VAL A 107 -18.47 -4.29 -15.64
N VAL A 108 -18.86 -4.81 -14.48
CA VAL A 108 -19.80 -4.18 -13.56
C VAL A 108 -19.01 -3.59 -12.40
N TRP A 109 -18.94 -2.26 -12.31
CA TRP A 109 -18.39 -1.57 -11.14
C TRP A 109 -19.50 -1.33 -10.13
N TYR A 110 -19.46 -2.04 -9.02
CA TYR A 110 -20.49 -1.98 -7.98
C TYR A 110 -20.10 -1.04 -6.84
N TYR A 111 -21.08 -0.28 -6.35
CA TYR A 111 -20.96 0.61 -5.19
C TYR A 111 -22.24 0.55 -4.34
N THR A 112 -22.12 0.38 -3.02
CA THR A 112 -23.31 0.14 -2.16
C THR A 112 -24.12 1.41 -1.87
N PHE A 113 -23.49 2.59 -1.95
CA PHE A 113 -24.21 3.86 -1.86
C PHE A 113 -24.75 4.17 -3.25
N GLY A 114 -26.04 3.91 -3.48
CA GLY A 114 -26.74 4.05 -4.77
C GLY A 114 -27.93 4.99 -4.70
N VAL A 115 -28.56 5.30 -5.84
CA VAL A 115 -29.84 6.05 -5.83
C VAL A 115 -30.95 5.09 -5.43
N HIS A 116 -31.55 5.32 -4.26
CA HIS A 116 -32.71 4.56 -3.82
C HIS A 116 -33.85 4.73 -4.83
N CYS A 117 -34.38 3.61 -5.31
CA CYS A 117 -35.47 3.57 -6.27
C CYS A 117 -36.71 2.96 -5.59
N THR A 118 -37.87 3.60 -5.73
CA THR A 118 -39.14 3.11 -5.17
C THR A 118 -39.90 2.18 -6.11
N ALA A 119 -39.67 2.32 -7.43
CA ALA A 119 -40.42 1.60 -8.47
C ALA A 119 -39.58 0.53 -9.21
N LYS A 120 -38.31 0.35 -8.83
CA LYS A 120 -37.38 -0.63 -9.42
C LYS A 120 -36.25 -0.94 -8.44
N PHE A 121 -35.38 -1.88 -8.78
CA PHE A 121 -34.18 -2.17 -7.99
C PHE A 121 -33.27 -0.94 -7.87
N THR A 122 -32.57 -0.85 -6.74
CA THR A 122 -31.65 0.27 -6.45
C THR A 122 -30.50 0.29 -7.45
N ARG A 123 -30.14 1.51 -7.89
CA ARG A 123 -29.01 1.73 -8.80
C ARG A 123 -27.71 1.83 -8.02
N SER A 124 -26.95 0.74 -8.04
CA SER A 124 -25.74 0.54 -7.23
C SER A 124 -24.53 0.11 -8.06
N HIS A 125 -24.52 0.41 -9.36
CA HIS A 125 -23.40 0.09 -10.24
C HIS A 125 -23.34 1.01 -11.45
N ALA A 126 -22.18 1.00 -12.11
CA ALA A 126 -21.95 1.53 -13.45
C ALA A 126 -21.36 0.43 -14.33
N HIS A 127 -21.56 0.56 -15.64
CA HIS A 127 -21.01 -0.34 -16.64
C HIS A 127 -19.68 0.20 -17.14
N LEU A 128 -18.67 -0.66 -17.20
CA LEU A 128 -17.36 -0.37 -17.79
C LEU A 128 -17.12 -1.34 -18.95
N PHE A 129 -17.17 -0.86 -20.18
CA PHE A 129 -16.86 -1.67 -21.35
C PHE A 129 -15.38 -1.61 -21.67
N HIS A 130 -14.74 -2.77 -21.79
CA HIS A 130 -13.38 -2.91 -22.27
C HIS A 130 -13.41 -3.34 -23.73
N PHE A 131 -13.04 -2.42 -24.63
CA PHE A 131 -12.93 -2.62 -26.05
C PHE A 131 -11.47 -2.61 -26.52
N ILE A 132 -11.21 -3.27 -27.63
CA ILE A 132 -9.90 -3.28 -28.32
C ILE A 132 -10.11 -3.20 -29.84
N LYS A 133 -9.08 -2.80 -30.59
CA LYS A 133 -9.11 -2.82 -32.07
C LYS A 133 -8.80 -4.20 -32.66
N ASP A 134 -7.77 -4.87 -32.14
CA ASP A 134 -7.31 -6.15 -32.66
C ASP A 134 -7.16 -7.20 -31.54
N GLU A 135 -7.86 -8.33 -31.69
CA GLU A 135 -7.84 -9.45 -30.74
C GLU A 135 -6.47 -10.13 -30.59
N LYS A 136 -5.53 -9.88 -31.51
CA LYS A 136 -4.22 -10.52 -31.52
C LYS A 136 -3.10 -9.63 -30.98
N SER A 137 -3.25 -8.31 -30.99
CA SER A 137 -2.15 -7.37 -30.74
C SER A 137 -2.38 -6.40 -29.59
N PHE A 138 -3.49 -6.53 -28.84
CA PHE A 138 -3.82 -5.63 -27.73
C PHE A 138 -2.96 -5.78 -26.47
N THR A 139 -2.73 -4.67 -25.78
CA THR A 139 -2.02 -4.62 -24.49
C THR A 139 -2.92 -5.07 -23.35
N TYR A 140 -2.52 -6.12 -22.64
CA TYR A 140 -3.17 -6.55 -21.40
C TYR A 140 -2.19 -7.19 -20.40
N HIS A 141 -2.10 -6.63 -19.20
CA HIS A 141 -1.17 -7.02 -18.14
C HIS A 141 -1.91 -7.64 -16.94
N PRO A 142 -2.32 -8.92 -17.02
CA PRO A 142 -3.10 -9.56 -15.97
C PRO A 142 -2.34 -9.69 -14.64
N SER A 143 -1.01 -9.70 -14.67
CA SER A 143 -0.16 -9.77 -13.46
C SER A 143 -0.16 -8.47 -12.65
N GLU A 144 -0.31 -7.32 -13.30
CA GLU A 144 -0.31 -6.00 -12.63
C GLU A 144 -1.59 -5.77 -11.81
N VAL A 145 -2.63 -6.54 -12.11
CA VAL A 145 -3.95 -6.46 -11.47
C VAL A 145 -4.39 -7.80 -10.89
N ALA A 146 -3.47 -8.76 -10.73
CA ALA A 146 -3.82 -10.09 -10.26
C ALA A 146 -4.36 -10.05 -8.84
N VAL A 147 -5.47 -10.77 -8.62
CA VAL A 147 -6.11 -10.95 -7.32
C VAL A 147 -6.06 -12.43 -6.92
N PRO A 148 -6.01 -12.76 -5.63
CA PRO A 148 -6.09 -14.15 -5.20
C PRO A 148 -7.44 -14.78 -5.57
N SER A 149 -7.42 -16.04 -5.98
CA SER A 149 -8.63 -16.77 -6.36
C SER A 149 -9.39 -17.30 -5.15
N ALA A 150 -10.72 -17.41 -5.20
CA ALA A 150 -11.49 -18.09 -4.15
C ALA A 150 -11.03 -19.54 -3.91
N ARG A 151 -10.48 -20.22 -4.93
CA ARG A 151 -9.83 -21.54 -4.77
C ARG A 151 -8.63 -21.50 -3.83
N GLN A 152 -7.85 -20.44 -3.91
CA GLN A 152 -6.72 -20.21 -3.02
C GLN A 152 -7.19 -19.80 -1.62
N LEU A 153 -8.13 -18.85 -1.55
CA LEU A 153 -8.52 -18.21 -0.29
C LEU A 153 -9.49 -19.04 0.54
N VAL A 154 -10.50 -19.63 -0.08
CA VAL A 154 -11.63 -20.30 0.59
C VAL A 154 -11.41 -21.80 0.66
N TYR A 155 -10.96 -22.40 -0.45
CA TYR A 155 -10.91 -23.86 -0.59
C TYR A 155 -9.53 -24.47 -0.31
N GLY A 156 -8.48 -23.65 -0.17
CA GLY A 156 -7.10 -24.12 0.00
C GLY A 156 -6.66 -25.09 -1.11
N ASP A 157 -7.23 -24.95 -2.31
CA ASP A 157 -7.02 -25.87 -3.43
C ASP A 157 -5.61 -25.66 -4.00
N LYS A 158 -4.78 -26.71 -3.92
CA LYS A 158 -3.39 -26.68 -4.40
C LYS A 158 -3.25 -26.43 -5.91
N ARG A 159 -4.33 -26.57 -6.68
CA ARG A 159 -4.38 -26.23 -8.11
C ARG A 159 -4.54 -24.74 -8.35
N ALA A 160 -4.87 -23.95 -7.33
CA ALA A 160 -4.95 -22.51 -7.46
C ALA A 160 -3.55 -21.94 -7.80
N ASN A 161 -3.52 -21.00 -8.75
CA ASN A 161 -2.27 -20.32 -9.07
C ASN A 161 -1.87 -19.41 -7.90
N PRO A 162 -0.72 -19.62 -7.25
CA PRO A 162 -0.29 -18.81 -6.12
C PRO A 162 -0.01 -17.34 -6.49
N LYS A 163 0.24 -17.05 -7.78
CA LYS A 163 0.38 -15.68 -8.29
C LYS A 163 -0.95 -14.95 -8.50
N GLY A 164 -2.07 -15.60 -8.17
CA GLY A 164 -3.41 -15.06 -8.37
C GLY A 164 -3.99 -15.32 -9.76
N ARG A 165 -5.09 -14.63 -10.06
CA ARG A 165 -5.81 -14.63 -11.33
C ARG A 165 -6.16 -13.19 -11.72
N SER A 166 -6.48 -12.95 -12.99
CA SER A 166 -7.16 -11.69 -13.35
C SER A 166 -8.42 -11.49 -12.50
N PRO A 167 -8.77 -10.24 -12.16
CA PRO A 167 -10.02 -9.94 -11.47
C PRO A 167 -11.23 -10.52 -12.21
N ASP A 168 -12.30 -10.79 -11.45
CA ASP A 168 -13.61 -11.04 -12.04
C ASP A 168 -14.07 -9.79 -12.82
N ASP A 169 -14.99 -9.96 -13.77
CA ASP A 169 -15.62 -8.84 -14.49
C ASP A 169 -16.69 -8.12 -13.64
N THR A 170 -16.94 -8.60 -12.42
CA THR A 170 -17.76 -7.90 -11.43
C THR A 170 -16.83 -7.32 -10.36
N TRP A 171 -16.60 -6.02 -10.41
CA TRP A 171 -15.70 -5.32 -9.50
C TRP A 171 -16.45 -4.92 -8.24
N ILE A 172 -16.60 -5.90 -7.36
CA ILE A 172 -17.24 -5.80 -6.04
C ILE A 172 -16.20 -5.99 -4.93
N LEU A 173 -16.49 -5.42 -3.75
CA LEU A 173 -15.85 -5.89 -2.52
C LEU A 173 -16.50 -7.21 -2.10
N ARG A 174 -15.70 -8.27 -1.94
CA ARG A 174 -16.23 -9.57 -1.53
C ARG A 174 -16.24 -9.65 0.00
N PRO A 175 -17.26 -10.26 0.64
CA PRO A 175 -17.29 -10.42 2.10
C PRO A 175 -16.05 -11.12 2.68
N GLN A 176 -15.46 -12.06 1.94
CA GLN A 176 -14.19 -12.71 2.29
C GLN A 176 -12.96 -11.79 2.25
N ASP A 177 -13.05 -10.62 1.61
CA ASP A 177 -12.02 -9.58 1.62
C ASP A 177 -12.27 -8.57 2.78
N CYS A 178 -13.35 -8.74 3.56
CA CYS A 178 -13.76 -7.87 4.67
C CYS A 178 -14.27 -8.72 5.86
N VAL A 179 -13.37 -9.50 6.47
CA VAL A 179 -13.73 -10.56 7.44
C VAL A 179 -14.20 -10.02 8.79
N ASP A 180 -13.76 -8.83 9.20
CA ASP A 180 -14.11 -8.22 10.49
C ASP A 180 -15.23 -7.16 10.38
N GLY A 181 -15.84 -7.01 9.18
CA GLY A 181 -16.74 -5.90 8.88
C GLY A 181 -16.00 -4.58 8.72
N PHE A 182 -16.76 -3.48 8.59
CA PHE A 182 -16.21 -2.13 8.46
C PHE A 182 -16.21 -1.41 9.80
N THR A 183 -15.13 -0.71 10.12
CA THR A 183 -15.16 0.31 11.18
C THR A 183 -15.80 1.61 10.66
N PRO A 184 -16.36 2.47 11.53
CA PRO A 184 -16.99 3.74 11.12
C PRO A 184 -16.06 4.72 10.38
N ASP A 185 -14.76 4.47 10.43
CA ASP A 185 -13.67 5.27 9.86
C ASP A 185 -12.99 4.63 8.63
N GLU A 186 -13.45 3.46 8.19
CA GLU A 186 -12.95 2.77 7.00
C GLU A 186 -13.80 3.08 5.75
N ASP A 187 -13.13 3.32 4.61
CA ASP A 187 -13.80 3.38 3.32
C ASP A 187 -14.20 1.97 2.87
N THR A 188 -15.51 1.72 2.88
CA THR A 188 -16.12 0.38 2.89
C THR A 188 -16.14 -0.38 1.55
N TRP A 189 -15.28 -0.02 0.59
CA TRP A 189 -15.45 -0.46 -0.80
C TRP A 189 -14.15 -0.69 -1.56
N TYR A 190 -14.18 -1.66 -2.48
CA TYR A 190 -13.04 -2.01 -3.32
C TYR A 190 -12.62 -0.85 -4.24
N PHE A 191 -13.61 -0.21 -4.87
CA PHE A 191 -13.51 1.15 -5.42
C PHE A 191 -14.81 1.90 -5.07
N PRO A 192 -14.84 2.71 -4.02
CA PRO A 192 -16.05 3.48 -3.72
C PRO A 192 -16.31 4.55 -4.76
N ARG A 193 -17.55 5.06 -4.84
CA ARG A 193 -17.77 6.37 -5.45
C ARG A 193 -17.08 7.43 -4.60
N VAL A 194 -16.50 8.46 -5.23
CA VAL A 194 -15.85 9.55 -4.50
C VAL A 194 -16.92 10.46 -3.86
N ALA A 195 -17.21 10.21 -2.58
CA ALA A 195 -18.17 11.00 -1.81
C ALA A 195 -17.59 12.34 -1.35
N GLY A 196 -18.46 13.28 -0.97
CA GLY A 196 -18.06 14.65 -0.62
C GLY A 196 -17.11 14.77 0.59
N THR A 197 -17.11 13.78 1.49
CA THR A 197 -16.25 13.75 2.68
C THR A 197 -14.90 13.09 2.45
N PHE A 198 -14.67 12.51 1.27
CA PHE A 198 -13.45 11.74 1.01
C PHE A 198 -12.28 12.68 0.75
N LYS A 199 -11.10 12.32 1.26
CA LYS A 199 -9.85 13.05 1.02
C LYS A 199 -9.54 13.18 -0.48
N GLU A 200 -9.88 12.16 -1.27
CA GLU A 200 -9.69 12.14 -2.72
C GLU A 200 -10.54 13.19 -3.45
N ARG A 201 -11.66 13.64 -2.87
CA ARG A 201 -12.60 14.55 -3.52
C ARG A 201 -11.92 15.89 -3.83
N ALA A 202 -11.80 16.24 -5.10
CA ALA A 202 -11.21 17.49 -5.54
C ALA A 202 -12.11 18.72 -5.26
N GLY A 203 -13.42 18.48 -5.09
CA GLY A 203 -14.39 19.48 -4.61
C GLY A 203 -15.05 20.33 -5.71
N PHE A 204 -14.56 20.28 -6.95
CA PHE A 204 -15.08 21.12 -8.05
C PHE A 204 -15.89 20.38 -9.10
N HIS A 205 -15.85 19.05 -9.16
CA HIS A 205 -16.60 18.26 -10.13
C HIS A 205 -17.52 17.26 -9.42
N GLY A 206 -18.80 17.20 -9.82
CA GLY A 206 -19.82 16.38 -9.17
C GLY A 206 -19.58 14.87 -9.26
N CYS A 207 -19.16 14.41 -10.42
CA CYS A 207 -19.05 13.01 -10.80
C CYS A 207 -17.58 12.57 -10.93
N GLN A 208 -16.74 12.85 -9.92
CA GLN A 208 -15.34 12.44 -9.94
C GLN A 208 -15.18 10.91 -9.87
N MET A 209 -14.43 10.34 -10.83
CA MET A 209 -14.05 8.93 -10.83
C MET A 209 -12.94 8.63 -9.80
N PRO A 210 -12.90 7.41 -9.20
CA PRO A 210 -11.88 7.03 -8.21
C PRO A 210 -10.53 6.73 -8.85
N GLU A 211 -9.43 7.18 -8.25
CA GLU A 211 -8.08 7.00 -8.77
C GLU A 211 -7.69 5.51 -8.83
N GLN A 212 -8.00 4.72 -7.80
CA GLN A 212 -7.65 3.29 -7.79
C GLN A 212 -8.39 2.48 -8.87
N LEU A 213 -9.64 2.86 -9.17
CA LEU A 213 -10.44 2.24 -10.25
C LEU A 213 -9.75 2.43 -11.60
N LEU A 214 -9.40 3.69 -11.92
CA LEU A 214 -8.67 4.01 -13.14
C LEU A 214 -7.25 3.45 -13.10
N GLY A 215 -6.63 3.37 -11.93
CA GLY A 215 -5.33 2.76 -11.71
C GLY A 215 -5.27 1.31 -12.15
N ARG A 216 -6.33 0.53 -11.87
CA ARG A 216 -6.47 -0.84 -12.38
C ARG A 216 -6.50 -0.85 -13.91
N ILE A 217 -7.29 0.02 -14.52
CA ILE A 217 -7.43 0.11 -15.99
C ILE A 217 -6.09 0.49 -16.63
N VAL A 218 -5.48 1.60 -16.19
CA VAL A 218 -4.21 2.10 -16.73
C VAL A 218 -3.09 1.07 -16.56
N ARG A 219 -2.96 0.42 -15.39
CA ARG A 219 -1.94 -0.64 -15.19
C ARG A 219 -2.14 -1.84 -16.10
N SER A 220 -3.40 -2.25 -16.32
CA SER A 220 -3.69 -3.46 -17.10
C SER A 220 -3.70 -3.24 -18.60
N CYS A 221 -3.96 -2.02 -19.10
CA CYS A 221 -4.17 -1.77 -20.53
C CYS A 221 -3.20 -0.75 -21.14
N SER A 222 -2.08 -0.43 -20.48
CA SER A 222 -1.02 0.43 -21.03
C SER A 222 0.33 0.12 -20.40
N ASN A 223 1.41 0.56 -21.04
CA ASN A 223 2.78 0.53 -20.54
C ASN A 223 3.23 1.91 -20.04
N PRO A 224 4.23 2.00 -19.15
CA PRO A 224 4.90 3.28 -18.88
C PRO A 224 5.39 3.94 -20.18
N GLY A 225 5.18 5.24 -20.32
CA GLY A 225 5.48 6.01 -21.53
C GLY A 225 4.38 6.02 -22.60
N ASP A 226 3.42 5.09 -22.56
CA ASP A 226 2.27 5.09 -23.47
C ASP A 226 1.41 6.34 -23.29
N THR A 227 0.67 6.72 -24.33
CA THR A 227 -0.22 7.88 -24.31
C THR A 227 -1.65 7.49 -23.94
N VAL A 228 -2.16 8.14 -22.88
CA VAL A 228 -3.53 8.00 -22.37
C VAL A 228 -4.36 9.23 -22.76
N LEU A 229 -5.49 9.02 -23.42
CA LEU A 229 -6.45 10.07 -23.78
C LEU A 229 -7.73 9.95 -22.93
N ASP A 230 -8.21 11.08 -22.42
CA ASP A 230 -9.52 11.24 -21.80
C ASP A 230 -10.36 12.28 -22.59
N PRO A 231 -11.34 11.85 -23.41
CA PRO A 231 -12.18 12.76 -24.18
C PRO A 231 -13.16 13.59 -23.33
N PHE A 232 -13.38 13.21 -22.07
CA PHE A 232 -14.36 13.82 -21.15
C PHE A 232 -13.70 14.05 -19.79
N SER A 233 -12.66 14.89 -19.77
CA SER A 233 -11.70 14.93 -18.67
C SER A 233 -12.32 15.29 -17.32
N GLY A 234 -13.33 16.15 -17.26
CA GLY A 234 -14.03 16.56 -16.04
C GLY A 234 -13.06 16.90 -14.90
N SER A 235 -13.09 16.09 -13.83
CA SER A 235 -12.18 16.22 -12.69
C SER A 235 -10.69 15.88 -12.96
N SER A 236 -10.36 15.45 -14.17
CA SER A 236 -9.03 15.00 -14.64
C SER A 236 -8.47 13.79 -13.91
N THR A 237 -9.31 12.90 -13.36
CA THR A 237 -8.83 11.70 -12.65
C THR A 237 -8.03 10.77 -13.56
N THR A 238 -8.50 10.48 -14.79
CA THR A 238 -7.79 9.59 -15.73
C THR A 238 -6.38 10.09 -16.00
N LEU A 239 -6.25 11.38 -16.31
CA LEU A 239 -4.99 12.03 -16.64
C LEU A 239 -4.07 12.12 -15.41
N THR A 240 -4.63 12.40 -14.23
CA THR A 240 -3.91 12.39 -12.95
C THR A 240 -3.31 11.00 -12.71
N VAL A 241 -4.10 9.95 -12.87
CA VAL A 241 -3.65 8.56 -12.70
C VAL A 241 -2.60 8.18 -13.74
N ALA A 242 -2.80 8.57 -15.00
CA ALA A 242 -1.82 8.35 -16.07
C ALA A 242 -0.47 8.99 -15.73
N LYS A 243 -0.47 10.26 -15.30
CA LYS A 243 0.73 10.98 -14.84
C LYS A 243 1.42 10.26 -13.69
N LYS A 244 0.69 9.95 -12.62
CA LYS A 244 1.22 9.26 -11.43
C LYS A 244 1.85 7.91 -11.78
N LEU A 245 1.27 7.19 -12.75
CA LEU A 245 1.77 5.91 -13.23
C LEU A 245 2.81 6.02 -14.36
N GLY A 246 3.29 7.22 -14.69
CA GLY A 246 4.36 7.43 -15.67
C GLY A 246 3.95 7.21 -17.12
N ARG A 247 2.70 7.50 -17.48
CA ARG A 247 2.22 7.55 -18.87
C ARG A 247 2.25 9.00 -19.37
N GLN A 248 2.35 9.16 -20.69
CA GLN A 248 1.99 10.42 -21.35
C GLN A 248 0.46 10.54 -21.35
N PHE A 249 -0.06 11.76 -21.34
CA PHE A 249 -1.49 11.96 -21.24
C PHE A 249 -1.93 13.27 -21.86
N PHE A 250 -3.19 13.34 -22.29
CA PHE A 250 -3.89 14.59 -22.59
C PHE A 250 -5.40 14.32 -22.62
N GLY A 251 -6.21 15.37 -22.56
CA GLY A 251 -7.65 15.21 -22.66
C GLY A 251 -8.37 16.49 -23.03
N PHE A 252 -9.68 16.35 -23.23
CA PHE A 252 -10.57 17.43 -23.63
C PHE A 252 -11.63 17.67 -22.57
N GLU A 253 -12.00 18.93 -22.40
CA GLU A 253 -13.06 19.36 -21.51
C GLU A 253 -13.75 20.59 -22.10
N MET A 254 -15.08 20.59 -22.12
CA MET A 254 -15.86 21.67 -22.71
C MET A 254 -16.05 22.83 -21.72
N SER A 255 -16.11 22.53 -20.43
CA SER A 255 -16.17 23.54 -19.37
C SER A 255 -14.83 24.23 -19.18
N GLN A 256 -14.82 25.56 -19.30
CA GLN A 256 -13.63 26.37 -19.03
C GLN A 256 -13.15 26.21 -17.57
N ASP A 257 -14.08 26.14 -16.62
CA ASP A 257 -13.76 26.01 -15.21
C ASP A 257 -13.19 24.63 -14.88
N TYR A 258 -13.78 23.55 -15.41
CA TYR A 258 -13.25 22.20 -15.22
C TYR A 258 -11.89 22.02 -15.91
N ALA A 259 -11.70 22.54 -17.12
CA ALA A 259 -10.41 22.49 -17.80
C ALA A 259 -9.32 23.20 -16.99
N LYS A 260 -9.62 24.37 -16.42
CA LYS A 260 -8.67 25.12 -15.57
C LYS A 260 -8.33 24.35 -14.29
N LEU A 261 -9.34 23.96 -13.52
CA LEU A 261 -9.15 23.28 -12.22
C LEU A 261 -8.55 21.88 -12.40
N GLY A 262 -8.90 21.18 -13.48
CA GLY A 262 -8.30 19.93 -13.90
C GLY A 262 -6.80 20.07 -14.17
N ASN A 263 -6.39 21.11 -14.90
CA ASN A 263 -4.98 21.42 -15.09
C ASN A 263 -4.28 21.77 -13.77
N GLU A 264 -4.88 22.56 -12.87
CA GLU A 264 -4.31 22.83 -11.54
C GLU A 264 -4.07 21.54 -10.74
N ARG A 265 -5.05 20.61 -10.75
CA ARG A 265 -4.90 19.28 -10.15
C ARG A 265 -3.74 18.51 -10.78
N LEU A 266 -3.61 18.51 -12.11
CA LEU A 266 -2.50 17.87 -12.81
C LEU A 266 -1.13 18.46 -12.43
N HIS A 267 -1.03 19.78 -12.27
CA HIS A 267 0.20 20.43 -11.83
C HIS A 267 0.57 20.09 -10.38
N SER A 268 -0.42 19.79 -9.54
CA SER A 268 -0.21 19.47 -8.12
C SER A 268 0.32 18.06 -7.83
N CYS A 269 0.28 17.15 -8.81
CA CYS A 269 0.78 15.79 -8.68
C CYS A 269 2.04 15.55 -9.53
N SER A 270 2.83 14.55 -9.15
CA SER A 270 4.08 14.15 -9.79
C SER A 270 4.05 12.70 -10.25
N VAL A 271 4.91 12.37 -11.22
CA VAL A 271 5.14 10.98 -11.63
C VAL A 271 5.65 10.20 -10.41
N GLY A 272 5.02 9.06 -10.11
CA GLY A 272 5.36 8.22 -8.97
C GLY A 272 4.54 8.47 -7.70
N ASP A 273 3.72 9.52 -7.64
CA ASP A 273 2.82 9.73 -6.49
C ASP A 273 1.85 8.56 -6.31
N LEU A 274 1.44 8.30 -5.07
CA LEU A 274 0.44 7.28 -4.77
C LEU A 274 -0.94 7.68 -5.33
N LEU A 275 -1.70 6.66 -5.75
CA LEU A 275 -3.11 6.82 -6.06
C LEU A 275 -3.89 6.94 -4.75
N GLU A 276 -4.84 7.87 -4.69
CA GLU A 276 -5.74 8.02 -3.54
C GLU A 276 -6.72 6.84 -3.45
N GLY A 277 -7.09 6.45 -2.22
CA GLY A 277 -7.95 5.29 -1.95
C GLY A 277 -7.20 3.98 -1.72
N ALA A 278 -7.92 2.96 -1.22
CA ALA A 278 -7.35 1.65 -0.90
C ALA A 278 -6.86 0.92 -2.16
N ALA A 279 -5.64 0.40 -2.11
CA ALA A 279 -5.10 -0.42 -3.18
C ALA A 279 -5.75 -1.81 -3.21
N GLU A 280 -5.67 -2.45 -4.37
CA GLU A 280 -5.99 -3.87 -4.57
C GLU A 280 -5.39 -4.76 -3.47
N PRO A 281 -6.18 -5.49 -2.65
CA PRO A 281 -5.67 -6.50 -1.75
C PRO A 281 -4.99 -7.62 -2.55
N LYS A 282 -3.65 -7.63 -2.53
CA LYS A 282 -2.83 -8.70 -3.14
C LYS A 282 -2.80 -9.98 -2.30
N ALA A 283 -3.41 -9.96 -1.11
CA ALA A 283 -3.60 -11.09 -0.20
C ALA A 283 -4.97 -10.96 0.46
N SER A 284 -5.63 -12.08 0.77
CA SER A 284 -6.87 -12.03 1.54
C SER A 284 -6.62 -12.26 3.03
N ALA A 285 -7.69 -11.95 3.76
CA ALA A 285 -7.96 -12.26 5.15
C ALA A 285 -7.49 -13.65 5.64
N PRO A 286 -7.25 -13.79 6.96
CA PRO A 286 -6.66 -14.99 7.55
C PRO A 286 -7.46 -16.25 7.24
N ALA A 287 -6.73 -17.37 7.16
CA ALA A 287 -7.30 -18.68 6.93
C ALA A 287 -8.52 -18.91 7.85
N THR A 288 -9.65 -19.32 7.25
CA THR A 288 -10.83 -19.77 7.98
C THR A 288 -10.38 -20.76 9.03
N SER A 289 -10.63 -20.46 10.31
CA SER A 289 -10.21 -21.34 11.41
C SER A 289 -10.79 -22.73 11.16
N SER A 290 -9.93 -23.69 10.85
CA SER A 290 -10.30 -25.08 10.59
C SER A 290 -10.70 -25.76 11.91
N LYS A 291 -11.89 -25.42 12.42
CA LYS A 291 -12.59 -26.29 13.35
C LYS A 291 -13.35 -27.33 12.54
N GLN A 292 -12.84 -28.56 12.62
CA GLN A 292 -13.37 -29.84 12.10
C GLN A 292 -12.85 -30.30 10.73
N ALA A 293 -11.57 -30.64 10.67
CA ALA A 293 -11.15 -31.92 10.11
C ALA A 293 -9.99 -32.50 10.94
N ARG A 294 -10.12 -33.77 11.31
CA ARG A 294 -9.29 -34.52 12.27
C ARG A 294 -7.79 -34.51 11.95
N ARG A 295 -6.98 -34.31 13.00
CA ARG A 295 -5.49 -34.38 13.08
C ARG A 295 -4.90 -35.73 12.66
N LEU A 296 -3.61 -35.73 12.27
CA LEU A 296 -2.52 -36.52 12.91
C LEU A 296 -1.19 -35.72 12.89
N PRO A 297 -0.26 -35.92 13.86
CA PRO A 297 0.74 -34.93 14.27
C PRO A 297 2.16 -35.19 13.73
N THR A 298 2.98 -34.13 13.60
CA THR A 298 4.37 -34.08 14.09
C THR A 298 4.99 -32.67 14.02
N ALA A 299 6.00 -32.52 14.89
CA ALA A 299 6.76 -31.38 15.43
C ALA A 299 7.44 -30.39 14.44
N PRO A 300 8.00 -29.25 14.94
CA PRO A 300 8.05 -27.98 14.23
C PRO A 300 9.37 -27.75 13.48
N HIS A 301 9.28 -27.01 12.37
CA HIS A 301 10.40 -26.23 11.82
C HIS A 301 9.84 -24.96 11.18
N ASN A 302 9.87 -23.85 11.92
CA ASN A 302 9.57 -22.52 11.38
C ASN A 302 10.87 -21.74 11.18
N GLU A 303 11.45 -21.88 9.99
CA GLU A 303 12.36 -20.92 9.37
C GLU A 303 12.18 -20.98 7.84
N ARG A 304 11.05 -20.51 7.30
CA ARG A 304 10.81 -20.47 5.83
C ARG A 304 10.15 -19.19 5.33
N GLY A 305 10.45 -18.05 5.95
CA GLY A 305 9.95 -16.74 5.50
C GLY A 305 10.55 -16.26 4.17
N PHE A 306 11.60 -16.91 3.66
CA PHE A 306 12.33 -16.45 2.46
C PHE A 306 12.07 -17.30 1.22
N ASP A 307 11.60 -18.54 1.37
CA ASP A 307 11.41 -19.45 0.23
C ASP A 307 10.05 -19.28 -0.47
N ASN A 308 9.05 -18.75 0.23
CA ASN A 308 7.68 -18.73 -0.27
C ASN A 308 7.37 -17.53 -1.20
N LEU A 309 8.11 -16.42 -1.10
CA LEU A 309 8.02 -15.30 -2.07
C LEU A 309 9.01 -15.41 -3.24
N ALA A 310 10.12 -16.12 -3.07
CA ALA A 310 11.16 -16.24 -4.10
C ALA A 310 10.72 -17.05 -5.35
N LYS A 311 9.68 -17.89 -5.25
CA LYS A 311 9.14 -18.64 -6.40
C LYS A 311 8.23 -17.80 -7.31
N GLY A 312 7.94 -16.55 -6.93
CA GLY A 312 7.06 -15.64 -7.66
C GLY A 312 7.75 -14.78 -8.73
N LEU A 313 9.03 -14.46 -8.55
CA LEU A 313 9.82 -13.56 -9.38
C LEU A 313 11.02 -14.33 -9.96
N ASN A 314 11.24 -14.26 -11.28
CA ASN A 314 12.42 -14.84 -11.95
C ASN A 314 13.68 -14.03 -11.58
N LEU A 315 14.11 -14.12 -10.32
CA LEU A 315 15.44 -13.69 -9.88
C LEU A 315 16.23 -14.97 -9.66
N ASP A 316 16.77 -15.50 -10.74
CA ASP A 316 17.61 -16.69 -10.69
C ASP A 316 18.91 -16.40 -9.95
N ASP A 317 19.53 -17.46 -9.41
CA ASP A 317 20.78 -17.35 -8.65
C ASP A 317 21.98 -16.95 -9.55
N SER A 318 21.75 -16.75 -10.86
CA SER A 318 22.79 -16.32 -11.81
C SER A 318 23.39 -14.95 -11.47
N HIS A 319 22.62 -14.11 -10.76
CA HIS A 319 23.05 -12.79 -10.32
C HIS A 319 23.85 -12.80 -9.00
N PHE A 320 23.96 -13.94 -8.32
CA PHE A 320 24.64 -14.03 -7.01
C PHE A 320 26.12 -13.61 -7.06
N PRO A 321 26.93 -13.98 -8.07
CA PRO A 321 28.31 -13.50 -8.16
C PRO A 321 28.41 -11.97 -8.21
N ALA A 322 27.53 -11.32 -8.97
CA ALA A 322 27.52 -9.86 -9.08
C ALA A 322 27.03 -9.17 -7.80
N ILE A 323 26.05 -9.76 -7.09
CA ILE A 323 25.61 -9.31 -5.77
C ILE A 323 26.73 -9.42 -4.73
N ILE A 324 27.48 -10.53 -4.75
CA ILE A 324 28.65 -10.77 -3.89
C ILE A 324 29.71 -9.69 -4.15
N GLU A 325 30.02 -9.40 -5.40
CA GLU A 325 30.99 -8.36 -5.77
C GLU A 325 30.53 -6.96 -5.35
N ALA A 326 29.27 -6.61 -5.62
CA ALA A 326 28.69 -5.32 -5.22
C ALA A 326 28.74 -5.14 -3.69
N PHE A 327 28.41 -6.19 -2.94
CA PHE A 327 28.51 -6.17 -1.48
C PHE A 327 29.96 -6.05 -1.01
N ALA A 328 30.92 -6.75 -1.62
CA ALA A 328 32.33 -6.63 -1.26
C ALA A 328 32.85 -5.19 -1.34
N LYS A 329 32.40 -4.45 -2.35
CA LYS A 329 32.78 -3.04 -2.59
C LYS A 329 32.09 -2.08 -1.62
N ALA A 330 30.83 -2.35 -1.24
CA ALA A 330 30.02 -1.44 -0.44
C ALA A 330 30.03 -1.71 1.08
N ASN A 331 30.37 -2.92 1.53
CA ASN A 331 30.09 -3.33 2.92
C ASN A 331 30.95 -2.64 3.98
N ARG A 332 32.12 -2.10 3.62
CA ARG A 332 33.10 -1.47 4.53
C ARG A 332 33.46 -2.31 5.76
N GLY A 333 33.38 -3.64 5.64
CA GLY A 333 33.59 -4.62 6.71
C GLY A 333 32.36 -4.92 7.58
N TYR A 334 31.20 -4.35 7.28
CA TYR A 334 29.95 -4.61 8.00
C TYR A 334 29.14 -5.76 7.41
N SER A 335 28.23 -6.32 8.22
CA SER A 335 27.37 -7.42 7.80
C SER A 335 26.25 -6.98 6.85
N VAL A 336 25.63 -7.95 6.16
CA VAL A 336 24.43 -7.71 5.33
C VAL A 336 23.30 -7.02 6.11
N ASP A 337 23.03 -7.43 7.36
CA ASP A 337 21.99 -6.76 8.16
C ASP A 337 22.30 -5.26 8.29
N ARG A 338 23.58 -4.91 8.43
CA ARG A 338 24.01 -3.52 8.56
C ARG A 338 23.95 -2.79 7.24
N VAL A 339 24.39 -3.39 6.15
CA VAL A 339 24.30 -2.78 4.82
C VAL A 339 22.85 -2.53 4.40
N VAL A 340 21.91 -3.40 4.77
CA VAL A 340 20.49 -3.19 4.48
C VAL A 340 19.84 -2.17 5.43
N ALA A 341 20.18 -2.20 6.72
CA ALA A 341 19.59 -1.29 7.70
C ALA A 341 20.14 0.15 7.63
N ASP A 342 21.38 0.34 7.18
CA ASP A 342 22.05 1.64 7.08
C ASP A 342 21.76 2.27 5.71
N PRO A 343 21.01 3.39 5.65
CA PRO A 343 20.64 4.02 4.38
C PRO A 343 21.85 4.35 3.50
N LEU A 344 22.96 4.82 4.09
CA LEU A 344 24.14 5.23 3.34
C LEU A 344 24.91 4.04 2.78
N LEU A 345 25.02 2.95 3.55
CA LEU A 345 25.64 1.72 3.05
C LEU A 345 24.73 1.01 2.04
N ASN A 346 23.42 1.11 2.20
CA ASN A 346 22.48 0.51 1.25
C ASN A 346 22.54 1.24 -0.09
N GLU A 347 22.58 2.57 -0.08
CA GLU A 347 22.75 3.39 -1.28
C GLU A 347 24.07 3.07 -1.99
N ASP A 348 25.19 2.97 -1.25
CA ASP A 348 26.48 2.56 -1.83
C ASP A 348 26.36 1.15 -2.46
N PHE A 349 25.70 0.20 -1.77
CA PHE A 349 25.44 -1.13 -2.32
C PHE A 349 24.60 -1.09 -3.60
N GLN A 350 23.54 -0.28 -3.65
CA GLN A 350 22.74 -0.11 -4.87
C GLN A 350 23.59 0.46 -6.01
N LEU A 351 24.42 1.46 -5.74
CA LEU A 351 25.31 2.05 -6.74
C LEU A 351 26.32 1.02 -7.28
N GLN A 352 26.85 0.14 -6.44
CA GLN A 352 27.72 -0.95 -6.89
C GLN A 352 26.95 -1.99 -7.71
N CYS A 353 25.69 -2.28 -7.36
CA CYS A 353 24.81 -3.12 -8.17
C CYS A 353 24.55 -2.51 -9.56
N ASP A 354 24.29 -1.20 -9.63
CA ASP A 354 24.09 -0.49 -10.90
C ASP A 354 25.34 -0.54 -11.78
N ARG A 355 26.53 -0.28 -11.20
CA ARG A 355 27.82 -0.38 -11.91
C ARG A 355 28.09 -1.81 -12.40
N GLY A 356 27.63 -2.81 -11.67
CA GLY A 356 27.70 -4.22 -12.04
C GLY A 356 26.56 -4.68 -12.96
N ALA A 357 25.69 -3.78 -13.41
CA ALA A 357 24.50 -4.07 -14.21
C ALA A 357 23.59 -5.16 -13.60
N VAL A 358 23.50 -5.22 -12.27
CA VAL A 358 22.64 -6.16 -11.56
C VAL A 358 21.19 -5.72 -11.72
N ALA A 359 20.38 -6.51 -12.44
CA ALA A 359 18.98 -6.19 -12.66
C ALA A 359 18.16 -6.22 -11.35
N GLY A 360 17.00 -5.55 -11.38
CA GLY A 360 16.04 -5.54 -10.29
C GLY A 360 16.01 -4.23 -9.50
N THR A 361 14.92 -4.04 -8.78
CA THR A 361 14.69 -2.94 -7.84
C THR A 361 15.59 -3.04 -6.61
N THR A 362 15.72 -1.95 -5.85
CA THR A 362 16.42 -1.93 -4.55
C THR A 362 15.96 -3.05 -3.62
N ALA A 363 14.64 -3.28 -3.54
CA ALA A 363 14.06 -4.33 -2.72
C ALA A 363 14.51 -5.73 -3.18
N GLU A 364 14.52 -5.98 -4.48
CA GLU A 364 14.95 -7.25 -5.05
C GLU A 364 16.44 -7.50 -4.85
N ARG A 365 17.29 -6.49 -5.03
CA ARG A 365 18.73 -6.57 -4.77
C ARG A 365 19.03 -6.82 -3.31
N ASN A 366 18.34 -6.15 -2.40
CA ASN A 366 18.45 -6.38 -0.95
C ASN A 366 18.00 -7.81 -0.56
N ARG A 367 16.93 -8.32 -1.16
CA ARG A 367 16.49 -9.72 -0.99
C ARG A 367 17.53 -10.71 -1.51
N MET A 368 18.08 -10.47 -2.70
CA MET A 368 19.15 -11.30 -3.26
C MET A 368 20.37 -11.33 -2.35
N LEU A 369 20.75 -10.18 -1.78
CA LEU A 369 21.84 -10.10 -0.81
C LEU A 369 21.57 -10.95 0.44
N PHE A 370 20.35 -10.93 0.98
CA PHE A 370 19.97 -11.82 2.07
C PHE A 370 19.97 -13.30 1.68
N ARG A 371 19.56 -13.65 0.45
CA ARG A 371 19.62 -15.03 -0.07
C ARG A 371 21.06 -15.50 -0.20
N VAL A 372 21.95 -14.69 -0.77
CA VAL A 372 23.40 -14.93 -0.88
C VAL A 372 24.04 -15.17 0.49
N ARG A 373 23.62 -14.40 1.51
CA ARG A 373 24.05 -14.64 2.89
C ARG A 373 23.56 -16.00 3.41
N LYS A 374 22.28 -16.31 3.22
CA LYS A 374 21.64 -17.52 3.77
C LYS A 374 22.08 -18.81 3.10
N SER A 375 22.41 -18.76 1.81
CA SER A 375 22.98 -19.90 1.08
C SER A 375 24.40 -20.24 1.52
N GLY A 376 25.05 -19.37 2.31
CA GLY A 376 26.44 -19.53 2.73
C GLY A 376 27.46 -19.12 1.65
N GLN A 377 27.02 -18.76 0.44
CA GLN A 377 27.91 -18.34 -0.64
C GLN A 377 28.70 -17.07 -0.29
N LEU A 378 28.10 -16.15 0.46
CA LEU A 378 28.82 -14.98 0.95
C LEU A 378 30.03 -15.37 1.81
N LYS A 379 29.86 -16.36 2.69
CA LYS A 379 30.96 -16.87 3.52
C LYS A 379 32.00 -17.61 2.69
N ALA A 380 31.55 -18.39 1.70
CA ALA A 380 32.43 -19.12 0.79
C ALA A 380 33.28 -18.20 -0.10
N SER A 381 32.78 -17.00 -0.43
CA SER A 381 33.49 -15.99 -1.22
C SER A 381 34.67 -15.32 -0.50
N GLY A 382 34.85 -15.56 0.81
CA GLY A 382 35.95 -14.98 1.59
C GLY A 382 35.78 -13.49 1.92
N ILE A 383 34.64 -12.88 1.61
CA ILE A 383 34.38 -11.48 1.97
C ILE A 383 34.33 -11.31 3.49
N GLU A 384 35.20 -10.45 4.00
CA GLU A 384 35.32 -10.18 5.43
C GLU A 384 34.18 -9.26 5.93
N THR A 385 33.60 -9.62 7.08
CA THR A 385 32.58 -8.81 7.78
C THR A 385 32.98 -8.62 9.25
N SER A 386 34.23 -8.19 9.47
CA SER A 386 34.85 -8.11 10.80
C SER A 386 34.36 -6.96 11.68
N LYS A 387 33.73 -5.92 11.10
CA LYS A 387 33.15 -4.83 11.89
C LYS A 387 31.81 -5.22 12.46
N ARG A 388 31.76 -5.31 13.80
CA ARG A 388 30.51 -5.48 14.53
C ARG A 388 29.78 -4.13 14.61
N THR A 389 28.52 -4.12 14.21
CA THR A 389 27.62 -3.01 14.56
C THR A 389 27.30 -3.07 16.05
N ALA A 390 27.89 -2.17 16.83
CA ALA A 390 27.78 -2.16 18.27
C ALA A 390 26.87 -1.01 18.72
N PHE A 391 25.59 -1.32 18.92
CA PHE A 391 24.71 -0.51 19.76
C PHE A 391 24.48 -1.28 21.06
N SER A 392 24.92 -0.72 22.19
CA SER A 392 24.65 -1.27 23.52
C SER A 392 23.16 -1.24 23.84
N TRP A 393 22.69 -1.94 24.86
CA TRP A 393 21.27 -1.87 25.22
C TRP A 393 20.90 -0.53 25.83
N GLU A 394 21.85 0.07 26.53
CA GLU A 394 21.76 1.37 27.17
C GLU A 394 21.66 2.47 26.09
N GLN A 395 22.41 2.34 24.99
CA GLN A 395 22.29 3.25 23.84
C GLN A 395 20.95 3.14 23.11
N LEU A 396 20.40 1.93 23.02
CA LEU A 396 19.11 1.71 22.36
C LEU A 396 17.93 2.05 23.24
N ASP A 397 18.12 2.04 24.57
CA ASP A 397 17.04 2.24 25.53
C ASP A 397 16.22 3.45 25.09
N PRO A 398 16.72 4.69 24.96
CA PRO A 398 15.92 5.88 24.64
C PRO A 398 14.85 5.77 23.54
N PHE A 399 15.01 4.91 22.52
CA PHE A 399 14.08 4.76 21.40
C PHE A 399 13.63 3.32 21.09
N LEU A 400 14.09 2.31 21.85
CA LEU A 400 13.77 0.89 21.60
C LEU A 400 12.27 0.61 21.44
N TYR A 401 11.45 1.25 22.28
CA TYR A 401 9.98 1.14 22.25
C TYR A 401 9.39 1.68 20.94
N ALA A 402 9.95 2.77 20.40
CA ALA A 402 9.47 3.37 19.16
C ALA A 402 9.73 2.44 17.97
N SER A 403 10.91 1.81 17.94
CA SER A 403 11.24 0.78 16.95
C SER A 403 10.33 -0.44 17.03
N GLU A 404 9.99 -0.89 18.24
CA GLU A 404 9.05 -2.00 18.44
C GLU A 404 7.65 -1.65 17.96
N ILE A 405 7.14 -0.46 18.32
CA ILE A 405 5.82 0.02 17.89
C ILE A 405 5.77 0.19 16.38
N ALA A 406 6.79 0.79 15.76
CA ALA A 406 6.89 0.96 14.31
C ALA A 406 6.89 -0.39 13.59
N TRP A 407 7.66 -1.36 14.11
CA TRP A 407 7.65 -2.73 13.59
C TRP A 407 6.25 -3.36 13.73
N ARG A 408 5.64 -3.28 14.91
CA ARG A 408 4.31 -3.87 15.17
C ARG A 408 3.25 -3.29 14.24
N ARG A 409 3.19 -1.97 14.08
CA ARG A 409 2.24 -1.29 13.18
C ARG A 409 2.40 -1.71 11.73
N LEU A 410 3.64 -1.80 11.24
CA LEU A 410 3.88 -2.28 9.88
C LEU A 410 3.56 -3.77 9.74
N SER A 411 3.79 -4.59 10.76
CA SER A 411 3.35 -5.98 10.75
C SER A 411 1.83 -6.12 10.80
N ASP A 412 1.09 -5.18 11.39
CA ASP A 412 -0.37 -5.15 11.29
C ASP A 412 -0.85 -4.78 9.88
N LEU A 413 -0.22 -3.78 9.26
CA LEU A 413 -0.51 -3.37 7.89
C LEU A 413 -0.09 -4.42 6.85
N TYR A 414 0.98 -5.16 7.13
CA TYR A 414 1.58 -6.14 6.24
C TYR A 414 1.88 -7.47 6.97
N PRO A 415 0.88 -8.28 7.34
CA PRO A 415 1.04 -9.47 8.21
C PRO A 415 2.01 -10.53 7.69
N GLU A 416 2.13 -10.67 6.37
CA GLU A 416 3.03 -11.63 5.72
C GLU A 416 4.46 -11.08 5.53
N THR A 417 4.71 -9.83 5.93
CA THR A 417 6.00 -9.15 5.72
C THR A 417 6.85 -9.22 6.98
N SER A 418 7.96 -9.94 6.90
CA SER A 418 8.93 -9.98 8.00
C SER A 418 9.67 -8.65 8.17
N LEU A 419 10.29 -8.41 9.34
CA LEU A 419 11.14 -7.22 9.52
C LEU A 419 12.25 -7.13 8.46
N ASP A 420 12.85 -8.26 8.06
CA ASP A 420 13.90 -8.25 7.05
C ASP A 420 13.35 -7.76 5.69
N GLU A 421 12.09 -8.09 5.37
CA GLU A 421 11.41 -7.62 4.16
C GLU A 421 11.04 -6.15 4.23
N ILE A 422 10.55 -5.68 5.38
CA ILE A 422 10.32 -4.25 5.65
C ILE A 422 11.60 -3.46 5.37
N LEU A 423 12.75 -3.94 5.84
CA LEU A 423 14.03 -3.26 5.65
C LEU A 423 14.61 -3.41 4.23
N CYS A 424 14.16 -4.40 3.45
CA CYS A 424 14.58 -4.53 2.06
C CYS A 424 13.90 -3.50 1.15
N ASP A 425 12.61 -3.24 1.35
CA ASP A 425 11.85 -2.28 0.54
C ASP A 425 12.06 -0.84 1.06
N PRO A 426 12.67 0.07 0.26
CA PRO A 426 12.95 1.44 0.69
C PRO A 426 11.72 2.18 1.23
N ARG A 427 10.54 1.94 0.65
CA ARG A 427 9.31 2.62 1.05
C ARG A 427 8.82 2.14 2.42
N MET A 428 8.88 0.83 2.65
CA MET A 428 8.52 0.26 3.95
C MET A 428 9.53 0.64 5.02
N ALA A 429 10.82 0.68 4.68
CA ALA A 429 11.88 1.11 5.57
C ALA A 429 11.75 2.60 5.94
N GLU A 430 11.37 3.46 4.99
CA GLU A 430 11.07 4.87 5.25
C GLU A 430 9.82 5.03 6.13
N GLN A 431 8.75 4.30 5.84
CA GLN A 431 7.53 4.31 6.67
C GLN A 431 7.81 3.82 8.10
N PHE A 432 8.69 2.82 8.25
CA PHE A 432 9.19 2.39 9.56
C PHE A 432 9.88 3.54 10.30
N ASP A 433 10.78 4.26 9.63
CA ASP A 433 11.50 5.39 10.21
C ASP A 433 10.56 6.55 10.59
N GLN A 434 9.57 6.84 9.77
CA GLN A 434 8.55 7.86 10.03
C GLN A 434 7.73 7.51 11.28
N TYR A 435 7.28 6.26 11.43
CA TYR A 435 6.58 5.83 12.64
C TYR A 435 7.47 5.89 13.89
N ALA A 436 8.71 5.43 13.80
CA ALA A 436 9.62 5.44 14.94
C ALA A 436 9.96 6.88 15.37
N SER A 437 10.31 7.75 14.41
CA SER A 437 10.67 9.15 14.68
C SER A 437 9.50 10.01 15.16
N ALA A 438 8.27 9.71 14.73
CA ALA A 438 7.07 10.39 15.26
C ALA A 438 6.84 10.09 16.77
N ILE A 439 7.29 8.94 17.24
CA ILE A 439 7.11 8.48 18.62
C ILE A 439 8.32 8.81 19.52
N ALA A 440 9.52 8.80 18.94
CA ALA A 440 10.78 9.12 19.62
C ALA A 440 11.67 9.92 18.67
N PRO A 441 11.47 11.24 18.50
CA PRO A 441 12.27 12.03 17.57
C PRO A 441 13.72 12.21 18.05
N GLY A 442 14.64 12.50 17.12
CA GLY A 442 16.03 12.88 17.43
C GLY A 442 17.08 11.80 17.21
N PHE A 443 16.70 10.61 16.72
CA PHE A 443 17.63 9.52 16.39
C PHE A 443 17.71 9.27 14.88
N LEU A 444 18.81 8.67 14.44
CA LEU A 444 19.09 8.35 13.04
C LEU A 444 18.28 7.12 12.58
N GLN A 445 17.98 7.05 11.28
CA GLN A 445 17.22 5.94 10.67
C GLN A 445 17.82 4.56 11.01
N LEU A 446 19.15 4.45 10.88
CA LEU A 446 19.91 3.28 11.26
C LEU A 446 19.69 2.86 12.72
N GLU A 447 19.59 3.81 13.65
CA GLU A 447 19.41 3.52 15.07
C GLU A 447 18.07 2.81 15.29
N TYR A 448 16.97 3.35 14.73
CA TYR A 448 15.66 2.72 14.85
C TYR A 448 15.62 1.33 14.21
N ARG A 449 16.13 1.21 12.98
CA ARG A 449 16.13 -0.06 12.23
C ARG A 449 16.96 -1.11 12.94
N TRP A 450 18.10 -0.72 13.51
CA TRP A 450 18.96 -1.62 14.27
C TRP A 450 18.36 -2.05 15.61
N ALA A 451 17.63 -1.16 16.30
CA ALA A 451 16.88 -1.51 17.50
C ALA A 451 15.85 -2.62 17.21
N ALA A 452 15.07 -2.51 16.13
CA ALA A 452 14.12 -3.55 15.71
C ALA A 452 14.83 -4.87 15.37
N LEU A 453 15.95 -4.81 14.63
CA LEU A 453 16.75 -6.00 14.32
C LEU A 453 17.29 -6.68 15.58
N LYS A 454 17.65 -5.91 16.62
CA LYS A 454 18.12 -6.44 17.89
C LYS A 454 16.99 -7.11 18.67
N LEU A 455 15.80 -6.51 18.72
CA LEU A 455 14.60 -7.13 19.29
C LEU A 455 14.28 -8.47 18.61
N ARG A 456 14.27 -8.49 17.28
CA ARG A 456 14.06 -9.72 16.49
C ARG A 456 15.07 -10.81 16.84
N LYS A 457 16.36 -10.46 16.98
CA LYS A 457 17.43 -11.42 17.31
C LYS A 457 17.34 -11.95 18.74
N GLU A 458 16.81 -11.17 19.69
CA GLU A 458 16.64 -11.61 21.07
C GLU A 458 15.40 -12.48 21.31
N ARG A 459 14.44 -12.52 20.38
CA ARG A 459 13.15 -13.20 20.55
C ARG A 459 13.26 -14.60 21.17
N HIS A 460 14.10 -15.47 20.60
CA HIS A 460 14.32 -16.83 21.11
C HIS A 460 14.96 -16.87 22.50
N GLN A 461 15.88 -15.94 22.79
CA GLN A 461 16.52 -15.84 24.10
C GLN A 461 15.51 -15.37 25.16
N VAL A 462 14.62 -14.44 24.80
CA VAL A 462 13.55 -13.96 25.67
C VAL A 462 12.61 -15.10 26.03
N GLN A 463 12.16 -15.88 25.05
CA GLN A 463 11.31 -17.04 25.28
C GLN A 463 11.98 -18.05 26.21
N LYS A 464 13.26 -18.38 25.96
CA LYS A 464 14.04 -19.29 26.81
C LYS A 464 14.19 -18.75 28.24
N ARG A 465 14.40 -17.45 28.43
CA ARG A 465 14.46 -16.82 29.76
C ARG A 465 13.11 -16.90 30.49
N MET A 466 12.00 -16.71 29.77
CA MET A 466 10.65 -16.87 30.33
C MET A 466 10.34 -18.31 30.73
N GLU A 467 10.82 -19.29 29.99
CA GLU A 467 10.66 -20.72 30.35
C GLU A 467 11.48 -21.11 31.58
N ASN A 468 12.64 -20.47 31.79
CA ASN A 468 13.57 -20.78 32.88
C ASN A 468 13.30 -20.04 34.20
N ALA A 469 12.46 -18.99 34.20
CA ALA A 469 12.15 -18.21 35.39
C ALA A 469 10.67 -17.85 35.42
N SER A 470 9.99 -18.10 36.54
CA SER A 470 8.59 -17.69 36.68
C SER A 470 8.49 -16.17 36.82
N ALA A 471 7.33 -15.60 36.50
CA ALA A 471 7.11 -14.18 36.71
C ALA A 471 7.34 -13.74 38.18
N LYS A 472 7.06 -14.63 39.15
CA LYS A 472 7.32 -14.37 40.58
C LYS A 472 8.82 -14.27 40.86
N ASP A 473 9.63 -15.17 40.28
CA ASP A 473 11.09 -15.17 40.44
C ASP A 473 11.73 -13.92 39.84
N LEU A 474 11.11 -13.38 38.80
CA LEU A 474 11.51 -12.13 38.16
C LEU A 474 11.03 -10.86 38.89
N GLY A 475 10.35 -11.00 40.04
CA GLY A 475 9.81 -9.89 40.82
C GLY A 475 8.57 -9.23 40.20
N LEU A 476 7.95 -9.85 39.19
CA LEU A 476 6.78 -9.29 38.52
C LEU A 476 5.49 -9.51 39.30
N ARG A 477 4.64 -8.48 39.26
CA ARG A 477 3.24 -8.53 39.70
C ARG A 477 2.36 -7.88 38.64
N LYS A 478 1.06 -8.23 38.66
CA LYS A 478 0.09 -7.57 37.80
C LYS A 478 -0.11 -6.11 38.24
N PHE A 479 -0.05 -5.17 37.30
CA PHE A 479 -0.47 -3.78 37.48
C PHE A 479 -1.95 -3.70 37.84
N LYS A 480 -2.27 -2.87 38.83
CA LYS A 480 -3.65 -2.60 39.25
C LYS A 480 -4.02 -1.16 38.87
N PRO A 481 -5.30 -0.85 38.57
CA PRO A 481 -5.73 0.51 38.22
C PRO A 481 -5.36 1.57 39.26
N LYS A 482 -5.33 1.20 40.55
CA LYS A 482 -4.92 2.11 41.64
C LYS A 482 -3.44 2.51 41.62
N ASP A 483 -2.60 1.77 40.89
CA ASP A 483 -1.18 2.03 40.75
C ASP A 483 -0.89 2.93 39.53
N ALA A 484 -1.93 3.37 38.81
CA ALA A 484 -1.81 4.10 37.55
C ALA A 484 -1.75 5.63 37.75
N ILE A 485 -0.83 6.28 37.04
CA ILE A 485 -0.65 7.73 37.02
C ILE A 485 -1.19 8.24 35.68
N SER A 486 -2.12 9.21 35.71
CA SER A 486 -2.59 9.86 34.48
C SER A 486 -1.43 10.58 33.79
N ILE A 487 -1.26 10.38 32.47
CA ILE A 487 -0.19 11.02 31.69
C ILE A 487 -0.27 12.56 31.75
N LYS A 488 -1.49 13.13 31.86
CA LYS A 488 -1.68 14.58 32.05
C LYS A 488 -1.08 15.11 33.37
N LYS A 489 -1.00 14.25 34.39
CA LYS A 489 -0.44 14.57 35.71
C LYS A 489 0.96 13.97 35.91
N PHE A 490 1.50 13.31 34.88
CA PHE A 490 2.79 12.66 34.95
C PHE A 490 3.89 13.70 35.09
N LYS A 491 4.81 13.46 36.02
CA LYS A 491 6.04 14.22 36.17
C LYS A 491 7.19 13.25 36.38
N ALA A 492 8.20 13.31 35.51
CA ALA A 492 9.29 12.34 35.52
C ALA A 492 10.08 12.34 36.84
N ASP A 493 10.24 13.50 37.48
CA ASP A 493 10.90 13.67 38.79
C ASP A 493 10.20 12.91 39.93
N LYS A 494 8.95 12.47 39.73
CA LYS A 494 8.17 11.67 40.69
C LYS A 494 8.26 10.17 40.45
N ILE A 495 8.89 9.75 39.36
CA ILE A 495 9.20 8.35 39.10
C ILE A 495 10.58 8.07 39.68
N GLU A 496 10.70 7.02 40.47
CA GLU A 496 12.00 6.57 40.98
C GLU A 496 12.90 6.21 39.79
N GLY A 497 14.19 6.49 39.90
CA GLY A 497 15.16 6.16 38.85
C GLY A 497 15.54 4.68 38.87
N GLY A 498 16.08 4.20 37.76
CA GLY A 498 16.67 2.87 37.67
C GLY A 498 15.77 1.77 37.10
N PRO A 499 16.23 0.51 37.18
CA PRO A 499 15.63 -0.62 36.47
C PRO A 499 14.15 -0.84 36.78
N GLY A 500 13.37 -1.15 35.74
CA GLY A 500 11.98 -1.51 35.95
C GLY A 500 11.20 -1.80 34.67
N VAL A 501 9.92 -2.09 34.87
CA VAL A 501 8.95 -2.26 33.81
C VAL A 501 7.81 -1.25 33.95
N TYR A 502 7.16 -0.95 32.84
CA TYR A 502 6.02 -0.06 32.80
C TYR A 502 4.95 -0.54 31.83
N ALA A 503 3.75 -0.01 31.99
CA ALA A 503 2.62 -0.25 31.12
C ALA A 503 1.86 1.04 30.86
N ILE A 504 1.55 1.30 29.59
CA ILE A 504 0.70 2.40 29.14
C ILE A 504 -0.67 1.81 28.79
N ARG A 505 -1.74 2.41 29.31
CA ARG A 505 -3.10 1.95 29.10
C ARG A 505 -4.08 3.09 28.83
N ALA A 506 -5.16 2.78 28.12
CA ALA A 506 -6.32 3.65 28.00
C ALA A 506 -7.21 3.48 29.25
N LYS A 507 -7.48 4.58 29.96
CA LYS A 507 -8.27 4.55 31.20
C LYS A 507 -9.69 4.06 30.98
N ASP A 508 -10.29 4.49 29.89
CA ASP A 508 -11.72 4.37 29.63
C ASP A 508 -12.13 2.95 29.20
N GLU A 509 -11.18 2.17 28.68
CA GLU A 509 -11.43 0.81 28.17
C GLU A 509 -10.64 -0.29 28.90
N SER A 510 -9.78 0.09 29.86
CA SER A 510 -8.84 -0.83 30.54
C SER A 510 -7.92 -1.64 29.60
N ALA A 511 -7.81 -1.23 28.34
CA ALA A 511 -6.91 -1.82 27.35
C ALA A 511 -5.48 -1.32 27.53
N TYR A 512 -4.52 -2.25 27.46
CA TYR A 512 -3.10 -1.93 27.48
C TYR A 512 -2.63 -1.62 26.07
N LEU A 513 -1.95 -0.49 25.88
CA LEU A 513 -1.43 -0.06 24.58
C LEU A 513 -0.01 -0.59 24.36
N TYR A 514 0.84 -0.47 25.38
CA TYR A 514 2.23 -0.88 25.33
C TYR A 514 2.75 -1.25 26.71
N VAL A 515 3.66 -2.20 26.79
CA VAL A 515 4.44 -2.52 27.98
C VAL A 515 5.92 -2.54 27.64
N GLY A 516 6.77 -2.03 28.52
CA GLY A 516 8.20 -1.94 28.28
C GLY A 516 9.03 -2.27 29.50
N GLU A 517 10.28 -2.66 29.26
CA GLU A 517 11.34 -2.74 30.26
C GLU A 517 12.41 -1.68 29.97
N SER A 518 12.99 -1.10 31.01
CA SER A 518 14.11 -0.16 30.88
C SER A 518 15.07 -0.31 32.05
N SER A 519 16.35 -0.04 31.79
CA SER A 519 17.37 0.11 32.82
C SER A 519 17.22 1.38 33.65
N ASP A 520 16.45 2.36 33.17
CA ASP A 520 16.12 3.58 33.89
C ASP A 520 14.71 4.08 33.54
N LEU A 521 13.73 3.70 34.35
CA LEU A 521 12.33 4.07 34.16
C LEU A 521 12.10 5.58 34.11
N GLN A 522 12.83 6.35 34.92
CA GLN A 522 12.67 7.79 34.97
C GLN A 522 13.05 8.42 33.63
N SER A 523 14.26 8.14 33.12
CA SER A 523 14.72 8.67 31.83
C SER A 523 13.87 8.16 30.66
N ARG A 524 13.51 6.87 30.68
CA ARG A 524 12.60 6.25 29.70
C ARG A 524 11.30 7.01 29.57
N LEU A 525 10.59 7.20 30.69
CA LEU A 525 9.26 7.79 30.68
C LEU A 525 9.32 9.30 30.49
N ALA A 526 10.40 9.96 30.93
CA ALA A 526 10.64 11.37 30.63
C ALA A 526 10.68 11.61 29.11
N LEU A 527 11.38 10.77 28.35
CA LEU A 527 11.47 10.88 26.88
C LEU A 527 10.17 10.47 26.20
N GLN A 528 9.62 9.32 26.60
CA GLN A 528 8.45 8.72 25.95
C GLN A 528 7.16 9.50 26.18
N LEU A 529 7.02 10.16 27.34
CA LEU A 529 5.82 10.90 27.75
C LEU A 529 6.03 12.42 27.78
N ALA A 530 7.14 12.92 27.21
CA ALA A 530 7.37 14.35 26.99
C ALA A 530 6.27 14.96 26.10
N ASP A 531 6.01 16.26 26.24
CA ASP A 531 4.96 16.96 25.50
C ASP A 531 5.10 16.83 23.97
N SER A 532 6.35 16.81 23.46
CA SER A 532 6.66 16.58 22.04
C SER A 532 6.32 15.17 21.55
N SER A 533 6.41 14.16 22.42
CA SER A 533 6.21 12.74 22.09
C SER A 533 4.77 12.29 22.32
N ARG A 534 4.00 13.03 23.14
CA ARG A 534 2.59 12.72 23.49
C ARG A 534 1.69 12.66 22.26
N GLN A 535 1.95 13.47 21.23
CA GLN A 535 1.15 13.45 20.01
C GLN A 535 1.26 12.14 19.24
N GLY A 536 2.34 11.37 19.37
CA GLY A 536 2.50 10.05 18.72
C GLY A 536 1.70 8.92 19.37
N TRP A 537 1.27 9.10 20.62
CA TRP A 537 0.46 8.13 21.40
C TRP A 537 -1.06 8.33 21.22
N LEU A 538 -1.47 9.42 20.57
CA LEU A 538 -2.85 9.88 20.46
C LEU A 538 -3.57 9.66 19.10
N PRO A 539 -2.94 9.47 17.92
CA PRO A 539 -3.66 9.37 16.65
C PRO A 539 -3.98 7.90 16.30
N GLY A 540 -5.20 7.63 15.85
CA GLY A 540 -5.58 6.35 15.24
C GLY A 540 -6.04 5.24 16.20
N THR A 541 -6.33 5.54 17.46
CA THR A 541 -7.13 4.65 18.31
C THR A 541 -8.38 5.41 18.78
N PRO A 542 -9.61 4.93 18.50
CA PRO A 542 -10.85 5.56 18.95
C PRO A 542 -10.96 5.78 20.48
N ALA A 543 -10.07 5.13 21.24
CA ALA A 543 -10.18 4.85 22.67
C ALA A 543 -9.38 5.76 23.64
N ALA A 544 -8.47 6.63 23.18
CA ALA A 544 -7.46 7.23 24.06
C ALA A 544 -7.75 8.70 24.49
N LYS A 545 -8.93 9.01 25.02
CA LYS A 545 -9.20 10.35 25.59
C LYS A 545 -8.42 10.61 26.89
N SER A 546 -8.06 9.55 27.62
CA SER A 546 -7.20 9.62 28.79
C SER A 546 -6.27 8.40 28.93
N LEU A 547 -4.96 8.67 28.90
CA LEU A 547 -3.92 7.65 29.06
C LEU A 547 -3.37 7.66 30.49
N GLU A 548 -2.97 6.47 30.94
CA GLU A 548 -2.34 6.25 32.24
C GLU A 548 -1.08 5.38 32.08
N VAL A 549 -0.10 5.60 32.95
CA VAL A 549 1.12 4.79 33.05
C VAL A 549 1.19 4.13 34.42
N CYS A 550 1.53 2.84 34.44
CA CYS A 550 1.86 2.09 35.65
C CYS A 550 3.34 1.71 35.61
N THR A 551 4.03 1.75 36.75
CA THR A 551 5.45 1.39 36.84
C THR A 551 5.68 0.35 37.92
N LEU A 552 6.76 -0.42 37.77
CA LEU A 552 7.25 -1.36 38.76
C LEU A 552 8.79 -1.36 38.73
N HIS A 553 9.39 -0.90 39.83
CA HIS A 553 10.83 -0.96 40.05
C HIS A 553 11.31 -2.39 40.27
N LEU A 554 12.48 -2.69 39.75
CA LEU A 554 13.08 -4.03 39.78
C LEU A 554 14.56 -3.93 40.17
N PRO A 555 15.16 -5.00 40.71
CA PRO A 555 16.56 -4.94 41.17
C PRO A 555 17.58 -4.83 40.03
N THR A 556 17.42 -5.60 38.94
CA THR A 556 18.35 -5.62 37.80
C THR A 556 17.62 -5.96 36.49
N VAL A 557 18.06 -5.39 35.36
CA VAL A 557 17.56 -5.76 34.01
C VAL A 557 18.41 -6.86 33.36
N SER A 558 19.69 -6.98 33.71
CA SER A 558 20.68 -7.78 32.97
C SER A 558 20.33 -9.26 32.86
N ASP A 559 19.80 -9.86 33.93
CA ASP A 559 19.72 -11.33 34.05
C ASP A 559 18.49 -11.91 33.33
N ALA A 560 17.48 -11.07 33.09
CA ALA A 560 16.20 -11.45 32.54
C ALA A 560 15.69 -10.46 31.48
N ARG A 561 16.62 -9.78 30.80
CA ARG A 561 16.31 -8.72 29.82
C ARG A 561 15.23 -9.14 28.83
N LEU A 562 14.21 -8.30 28.71
CA LEU A 562 12.97 -8.46 27.94
C LEU A 562 12.08 -9.65 28.34
N ALA A 563 12.53 -10.57 29.19
CA ALA A 563 11.69 -11.67 29.69
C ALA A 563 10.53 -11.14 30.52
N ARG A 564 10.77 -10.07 31.29
CA ARG A 564 9.71 -9.41 32.04
C ARG A 564 8.71 -8.71 31.15
N GLN A 565 9.18 -7.98 30.15
CA GLN A 565 8.33 -7.40 29.11
C GLN A 565 7.51 -8.50 28.42
N GLY A 566 8.13 -9.62 28.03
CA GLY A 566 7.45 -10.77 27.43
C GLY A 566 6.34 -11.36 28.32
N TYR A 567 6.55 -11.46 29.63
CA TYR A 567 5.48 -11.85 30.57
C TYR A 567 4.33 -10.85 30.61
N LEU A 568 4.63 -9.55 30.60
CA LEU A 568 3.60 -8.50 30.56
C LEU A 568 2.83 -8.54 29.23
N VAL A 569 3.52 -8.74 28.11
CA VAL A 569 2.89 -8.95 26.78
C VAL A 569 1.95 -10.14 26.82
N LYS A 570 2.38 -11.28 27.38
CA LYS A 570 1.55 -12.48 27.55
C LYS A 570 0.32 -12.24 28.44
N TRP A 571 0.45 -11.43 29.49
CA TRP A 571 -0.64 -11.17 30.44
C TRP A 571 -1.67 -10.18 29.92
N TYR A 572 -1.21 -9.14 29.23
CA TYR A 572 -2.03 -7.97 28.92
C TYR A 572 -2.37 -7.85 27.44
N LYS A 573 -1.68 -8.58 26.57
CA LYS A 573 -1.82 -8.53 25.11
C LYS A 573 -1.90 -7.09 24.59
N PRO A 574 -0.90 -6.25 24.91
CA PRO A 574 -0.91 -4.85 24.55
C PRO A 574 -0.90 -4.69 23.03
N LEU A 575 -1.58 -3.66 22.52
CA LEU A 575 -1.79 -3.46 21.08
C LEU A 575 -0.48 -3.30 20.29
N TRP A 576 0.52 -2.62 20.87
CA TRP A 576 1.68 -2.13 20.12
C TRP A 576 3.01 -2.83 20.42
N ASN A 577 3.01 -3.90 21.21
CA ASN A 577 4.20 -4.75 21.35
C ASN A 577 4.27 -5.80 20.26
N CYS A 578 5.47 -6.20 19.88
CA CYS A 578 5.67 -7.38 19.05
C CYS A 578 5.48 -8.65 19.90
N ASP A 579 4.99 -9.72 19.27
CA ASP A 579 4.94 -11.03 19.92
C ASP A 579 6.36 -11.58 20.12
N PHE A 580 6.74 -11.81 21.38
CA PHE A 580 7.97 -12.51 21.75
C PHE A 580 7.79 -14.02 21.65
#